data_AF-A0A2E7MAK9-F1
#
_entry.id   AF-A0A2E7MAK9-F1
#
_cell.length_a   1.000
_cell.length_b   1.000
_cell.length_c   1.000
_cell.angle_alpha   90.00
_cell.angle_beta   90.00
_cell.angle_gamma   90.00
#
_symmetry.space_group_name_H-M   'P 1'
#
loop_
_entity.id
_entity.type
_entity.pdbx_description
1 polymer ?
#
loop_
_entity_poly.entity_id
_entity_poly.type
_entity_poly.pdbx_seq_one_letter_code
_entity_poly.pdbx_strand_id
1 'polypeptide(L)'
;MLLFAGCRSHDTEPADSEPEPELAEAASHVQEESSLPAEGEAELEPAIEGAEGPAGGPVVYFKPDGLSPTYENYTGDPSVIHRLRANLKGRVAGDTLVLKAHWDERHKHGTFTLHLPEADTRWDSLSKKVKDGGTLDLGTVQPVLAALGAYRADLGARFDLRLLAFDIRLSWWDKRSGSHCTLSGVANDPDGETPSRCFKCVDFRVGIHEICRTETSWPSTVEGPKKGLKMLSSALRSTPP
;
A
#
# COMPACT_ATOMS: atom_id res chain seq x y z
N MET A 1 -74.65 4.01 -19.58
CA MET A 1 -73.84 5.22 -19.35
C MET A 1 -72.38 4.87 -19.65
N LEU A 2 -71.92 5.17 -20.86
CA LEU A 2 -70.54 5.51 -21.28
C LEU A 2 -70.48 5.48 -22.81
N LEU A 3 -69.86 6.51 -23.38
CA LEU A 3 -69.97 6.97 -24.77
C LEU A 3 -68.91 6.36 -25.71
N PHE A 4 -69.35 6.17 -26.96
CA PHE A 4 -68.71 6.42 -28.27
C PHE A 4 -67.17 6.57 -28.43
N ALA A 5 -66.63 5.68 -29.27
CA ALA A 5 -66.08 5.89 -30.62
C ALA A 5 -64.74 6.64 -30.89
N GLY A 6 -63.94 6.02 -31.78
CA GLY A 6 -62.97 6.64 -32.71
C GLY A 6 -61.49 6.31 -32.43
N CYS A 7 -60.59 5.98 -33.36
CA CYS A 7 -60.64 5.48 -34.74
C CYS A 7 -59.18 5.08 -35.14
N ARG A 8 -59.02 3.92 -35.80
CA ARG A 8 -58.04 3.54 -36.85
C ARG A 8 -56.51 3.56 -36.62
N SER A 9 -55.95 2.34 -36.76
CA SER A 9 -54.79 1.89 -37.57
C SER A 9 -54.29 2.86 -38.68
N HIS A 10 -53.04 2.90 -39.15
CA HIS A 10 -51.97 1.93 -39.50
C HIS A 10 -50.66 2.78 -39.63
N ASP A 11 -49.43 2.32 -39.39
CA ASP A 11 -48.54 1.62 -40.34
C ASP A 11 -47.15 1.39 -39.68
N THR A 12 -46.63 0.15 -39.73
CA THR A 12 -45.40 -0.29 -40.47
C THR A 12 -44.22 0.70 -40.52
N GLU A 13 -42.94 0.45 -40.20
CA GLU A 13 -42.03 -0.71 -39.99
C GLU A 13 -40.72 -0.19 -39.30
N PRO A 14 -39.75 -1.05 -38.90
CA PRO A 14 -38.63 -0.71 -38.02
C PRO A 14 -37.46 -0.06 -38.78
N ALA A 15 -36.86 0.96 -38.19
CA ALA A 15 -35.59 1.50 -38.66
C ALA A 15 -34.44 0.83 -37.91
N ASP A 16 -33.79 -0.05 -38.67
CA ASP A 16 -32.44 -0.59 -38.56
C ASP A 16 -31.40 0.44 -38.09
N SER A 17 -30.62 0.11 -37.06
CA SER A 17 -29.35 0.76 -36.68
C SER A 17 -28.64 -0.08 -35.61
N GLU A 18 -27.90 -1.10 -36.03
CA GLU A 18 -26.68 -1.55 -35.33
C GLU A 18 -25.46 -1.03 -36.11
N PRO A 19 -24.22 -1.13 -35.59
CA PRO A 19 -23.73 -0.82 -34.25
C PRO A 19 -22.43 0.01 -34.35
N GLU A 20 -22.15 1.01 -33.50
CA GLU A 20 -20.76 1.51 -33.43
C GLU A 20 -20.28 1.96 -32.03
N PRO A 21 -18.96 1.87 -31.79
CA PRO A 21 -18.34 1.71 -30.47
C PRO A 21 -17.59 2.96 -30.01
N GLU A 22 -17.58 3.25 -28.71
CA GLU A 22 -16.51 4.06 -28.12
C GLU A 22 -16.05 3.46 -26.78
N LEU A 23 -14.93 2.75 -26.88
CA LEU A 23 -13.87 2.77 -25.88
C LEU A 23 -13.30 4.20 -25.80
N ALA A 24 -13.38 4.87 -24.66
CA ALA A 24 -12.32 5.79 -24.19
C ALA A 24 -12.62 6.37 -22.79
N GLU A 25 -11.63 6.18 -21.91
CA GLU A 25 -11.20 7.17 -20.91
C GLU A 25 -12.21 7.67 -19.85
N ALA A 26 -12.31 6.92 -18.75
CA ALA A 26 -12.39 7.52 -17.43
C ALA A 26 -11.06 7.30 -16.69
N ALA A 27 -9.97 7.71 -17.33
CA ALA A 27 -8.70 7.97 -16.68
C ALA A 27 -8.53 9.49 -16.58
N SER A 28 -8.94 10.08 -15.47
CA SER A 28 -8.25 11.26 -14.91
C SER A 28 -8.88 11.66 -13.58
N HIS A 29 -7.99 12.14 -12.70
CA HIS A 29 -8.26 12.86 -11.47
C HIS A 29 -8.55 12.03 -10.21
N VAL A 30 -7.51 11.35 -9.75
CA VAL A 30 -7.00 11.64 -8.40
C VAL A 30 -5.50 11.92 -8.56
N GLN A 31 -5.15 13.20 -8.70
CA GLN A 31 -3.80 13.66 -8.38
C GLN A 31 -3.67 13.50 -6.87
N GLU A 32 -3.09 12.37 -6.47
CA GLU A 32 -2.77 12.03 -5.09
C GLU A 32 -1.61 12.94 -4.66
N GLU A 33 -1.93 14.15 -4.20
CA GLU A 33 -1.01 14.95 -3.39
C GLU A 33 -0.71 14.14 -2.14
N SER A 34 0.35 13.35 -2.24
CA SER A 34 0.88 12.48 -1.21
C SER A 34 1.23 13.35 0.00
N SER A 35 0.30 13.46 0.94
CA SER A 35 0.52 14.02 2.26
C SER A 35 1.29 12.97 3.06
N LEU A 36 2.57 12.82 2.74
CA LEU A 36 3.50 12.11 3.59
C LEU A 36 3.84 13.08 4.74
N PRO A 37 3.49 12.77 6.01
CA PRO A 37 3.84 13.66 7.10
C PRO A 37 5.36 13.77 7.21
N ALA A 38 5.82 14.99 7.40
CA ALA A 38 7.21 15.29 7.68
C ALA A 38 7.56 14.87 9.12
N GLU A 39 7.77 13.58 9.37
CA GLU A 39 8.30 13.07 10.64
C GLU A 39 9.79 12.75 10.50
N GLY A 40 10.60 13.80 10.42
CA GLY A 40 11.95 13.74 10.98
C GLY A 40 11.81 13.80 12.50
N GLU A 41 12.44 12.87 13.20
CA GLU A 41 12.56 12.84 14.67
C GLU A 41 11.24 12.61 15.42
N ALA A 42 10.73 11.37 15.36
CA ALA A 42 10.07 10.81 16.54
C ALA A 42 10.94 9.65 17.02
N GLU A 43 11.69 9.92 18.08
CA GLU A 43 12.17 8.91 19.01
C GLU A 43 11.05 7.88 19.20
N LEU A 44 11.40 6.59 19.13
CA LEU A 44 10.46 5.48 19.31
C LEU A 44 9.92 5.52 20.75
N GLU A 45 8.95 6.38 21.02
CA GLU A 45 8.14 6.39 22.24
C GLU A 45 7.39 5.05 22.36
N PRO A 46 7.10 4.60 23.60
CA PRO A 46 6.89 3.18 23.87
C PRO A 46 5.67 2.65 23.11
N ALA A 47 5.96 1.80 22.13
CA ALA A 47 4.93 1.06 21.42
C ALA A 47 4.17 0.17 22.39
N ILE A 48 2.88 -0.04 22.14
CA ILE A 48 2.12 -1.08 22.82
C ILE A 48 2.76 -2.41 22.41
N GLU A 49 3.31 -3.13 23.39
CA GLU A 49 3.99 -4.40 23.18
C GLU A 49 2.99 -5.38 22.53
N GLY A 50 3.21 -5.67 21.25
CA GLY A 50 2.40 -6.61 20.51
C GLY A 50 2.57 -8.00 21.12
N ALA A 51 1.47 -8.76 21.22
CA ALA A 51 1.39 -10.05 21.88
C ALA A 51 2.66 -10.92 21.74
N GLU A 52 3.45 -11.05 22.81
CA GLU A 52 4.44 -12.10 22.96
C GLU A 52 3.70 -13.44 23.09
N GLY A 53 3.83 -14.27 22.06
CA GLY A 53 3.13 -15.55 21.97
C GLY A 53 3.65 -16.35 20.78
N PRO A 54 3.54 -17.70 20.81
CA PRO A 54 4.34 -18.62 20.00
C PRO A 54 3.90 -18.71 18.51
N ALA A 55 3.40 -17.62 17.92
CA ALA A 55 3.46 -17.46 16.48
C ALA A 55 4.93 -17.29 16.11
N GLY A 56 5.53 -18.31 15.50
CA GLY A 56 6.95 -18.31 15.13
C GLY A 56 7.35 -17.31 14.04
N GLY A 57 6.81 -16.10 14.04
CA GLY A 57 7.16 -14.97 13.17
C GLY A 57 7.58 -13.73 13.98
N PRO A 58 7.91 -12.62 13.31
CA PRO A 58 8.48 -11.42 13.95
C PRO A 58 7.51 -10.83 14.99
N VAL A 59 8.04 -10.18 16.03
CA VAL A 59 7.28 -9.27 16.89
C VAL A 59 6.84 -8.08 16.04
N VAL A 60 5.56 -7.70 16.14
CA VAL A 60 5.00 -6.54 15.43
C VAL A 60 4.53 -5.55 16.49
N TYR A 61 5.21 -4.42 16.60
CA TYR A 61 4.81 -3.30 17.43
C TYR A 61 3.78 -2.46 16.70
N PHE A 62 2.64 -2.23 17.34
CA PHE A 62 1.56 -1.44 16.77
C PHE A 62 1.69 0.03 17.21
N LYS A 63 1.64 0.95 16.24
CA LYS A 63 1.71 2.40 16.46
C LYS A 63 0.50 3.10 15.82
N PRO A 64 -0.57 3.40 16.59
CA PRO A 64 -1.66 4.21 16.08
C PRO A 64 -1.25 5.68 15.94
N ASP A 65 -1.85 6.37 14.98
CA ASP A 65 -1.65 7.80 14.75
C ASP A 65 -2.91 8.42 14.12
N GLY A 66 -3.47 9.45 14.74
CA GLY A 66 -4.69 10.11 14.27
C GLY A 66 -5.98 9.27 14.35
N LEU A 67 -5.93 8.08 14.96
CA LEU A 67 -7.10 7.21 15.15
C LEU A 67 -7.89 7.61 16.40
N SER A 68 -9.19 7.35 16.41
CA SER A 68 -9.97 7.41 17.65
C SER A 68 -9.70 6.17 18.51
N PRO A 69 -9.87 6.23 19.84
CA PRO A 69 -9.57 5.10 20.74
C PRO A 69 -10.28 3.79 20.34
N THR A 70 -11.48 3.91 19.79
CA THR A 70 -12.24 2.77 19.27
C THR A 70 -11.50 2.08 18.11
N TYR A 71 -11.00 2.85 17.13
CA TYR A 71 -10.25 2.29 16.00
C TYR A 71 -8.85 1.84 16.39
N GLU A 72 -8.20 2.49 17.37
CA GLU A 72 -6.92 2.04 17.92
C GLU A 72 -7.03 0.62 18.48
N ASN A 73 -8.06 0.36 19.29
CA ASN A 73 -8.30 -0.97 19.86
C ASN A 73 -8.61 -2.02 18.77
N TYR A 74 -9.34 -1.64 17.71
CA TYR A 74 -9.67 -2.57 16.63
C TYR A 74 -8.46 -2.91 15.76
N THR A 75 -7.69 -1.90 15.38
CA THR A 75 -6.51 -2.09 14.53
C THR A 75 -5.36 -2.73 15.31
N GLY A 76 -5.26 -2.47 16.62
CA GLY A 76 -4.32 -3.11 17.53
C GLY A 76 -4.79 -4.46 18.11
N ASP A 77 -5.87 -5.07 17.62
CA ASP A 77 -6.41 -6.31 18.19
C ASP A 77 -5.34 -7.43 18.22
N PRO A 78 -5.03 -8.02 19.39
CA PRO A 78 -3.97 -9.01 19.52
C PRO A 78 -4.14 -10.23 18.63
N SER A 79 -5.38 -10.65 18.35
CA SER A 79 -5.64 -11.83 17.51
C SER A 79 -5.33 -11.56 16.04
N VAL A 80 -5.59 -10.33 15.57
CA VAL A 80 -5.33 -9.88 14.20
C VAL A 80 -3.83 -9.70 14.01
N ILE A 81 -3.16 -9.04 14.96
CA ILE A 81 -1.71 -8.90 14.96
C ILE A 81 -1.02 -10.28 14.98
N HIS A 82 -1.52 -11.22 15.79
CA HIS A 82 -0.98 -12.59 15.81
C HIS A 82 -1.06 -13.29 14.43
N ARG A 83 -2.16 -13.10 13.69
CA ARG A 83 -2.29 -13.64 12.31
C ARG A 83 -1.31 -12.96 11.35
N LEU A 84 -1.14 -11.64 11.44
CA LEU A 84 -0.13 -10.91 10.66
C LEU A 84 1.28 -11.47 10.92
N ARG A 85 1.65 -11.67 12.19
CA ARG A 85 2.94 -12.27 12.58
C ARG A 85 3.15 -13.66 11.95
N ALA A 86 2.11 -14.51 11.99
CA ALA A 86 2.16 -15.83 11.38
C ALA A 86 2.35 -15.75 9.84
N ASN A 87 1.66 -14.82 9.17
CA ASN A 87 1.80 -14.61 7.73
C ASN A 87 3.17 -14.05 7.33
N LEU A 88 3.82 -13.28 8.21
CA LEU A 88 5.16 -12.73 8.00
C LEU A 88 6.30 -13.70 8.35
N LYS A 89 6.00 -14.85 8.97
CA LYS A 89 6.98 -15.85 9.35
C LYS A 89 7.85 -16.27 8.17
N GLY A 90 9.16 -16.11 8.33
CA GLY A 90 10.13 -16.48 7.30
C GLY A 90 10.08 -15.59 6.06
N ARG A 91 9.29 -14.50 6.03
CA ARG A 91 9.22 -13.52 4.92
C ARG A 91 10.07 -12.27 5.17
N VAL A 92 10.30 -11.93 6.43
CA VAL A 92 11.31 -10.94 6.87
C VAL A 92 12.41 -11.60 7.70
N ALA A 93 13.60 -11.01 7.73
CA ALA A 93 14.73 -11.47 8.55
C ALA A 93 14.77 -10.87 9.96
N GLY A 94 14.17 -9.70 10.15
CA GLY A 94 14.17 -9.02 11.46
C GLY A 94 13.22 -9.65 12.46
N ASP A 95 13.63 -9.68 13.72
CA ASP A 95 12.80 -10.16 14.84
C ASP A 95 11.68 -9.19 15.20
N THR A 96 11.82 -7.93 14.79
CA THR A 96 10.95 -6.83 15.17
C THR A 96 10.54 -6.02 13.94
N LEU A 97 9.25 -5.72 13.84
CA LEU A 97 8.63 -4.84 12.85
C LEU A 97 7.76 -3.80 13.55
N VAL A 98 7.51 -2.69 12.87
CA VAL A 98 6.53 -1.68 13.32
C VAL A 98 5.40 -1.58 12.30
N LEU A 99 4.17 -1.72 12.78
CA LEU A 99 2.96 -1.46 12.01
C LEU A 99 2.37 -0.13 12.46
N LYS A 100 2.49 0.90 11.61
CA LYS A 100 1.84 2.20 11.83
C LYS A 100 0.46 2.20 11.19
N ALA A 101 -0.58 2.55 11.94
CA ALA A 101 -1.91 2.81 11.41
C ALA A 101 -2.22 4.31 11.54
N HIS A 102 -2.22 5.01 10.42
CA HIS A 102 -2.43 6.46 10.37
C HIS A 102 -3.81 6.78 9.80
N TRP A 103 -4.49 7.78 10.35
CA TRP A 103 -5.70 8.37 9.78
C TRP A 103 -5.53 9.86 9.58
N ASP A 104 -5.74 10.30 8.33
CA ASP A 104 -5.78 11.70 7.97
C ASP A 104 -7.23 12.20 7.96
N GLU A 105 -7.59 12.96 8.99
CA GLU A 105 -8.93 13.51 9.16
C GLU A 105 -9.31 14.53 8.08
N ARG A 106 -8.33 15.18 7.43
CA ARG A 106 -8.58 16.16 6.36
C ARG A 106 -8.96 15.47 5.07
N HIS A 107 -8.24 14.41 4.72
CA HIS A 107 -8.45 13.65 3.48
C HIS A 107 -9.41 12.47 3.64
N LYS A 108 -9.87 12.19 4.87
CA LYS A 108 -10.74 11.04 5.21
C LYS A 108 -10.15 9.73 4.70
N HIS A 109 -8.83 9.59 4.87
CA HIS A 109 -8.06 8.50 4.30
C HIS A 109 -7.15 7.89 5.36
N GLY A 110 -7.05 6.56 5.36
CA GLY A 110 -6.21 5.83 6.28
C GLY A 110 -5.03 5.16 5.59
N THR A 111 -3.99 4.83 6.34
CA THR A 111 -2.88 4.02 5.81
C THR A 111 -2.35 3.07 6.87
N PHE A 112 -2.22 1.80 6.52
CA PHE A 112 -1.43 0.82 7.25
C PHE A 112 -0.04 0.74 6.63
N THR A 113 0.99 1.11 7.39
CA THR A 113 2.38 1.07 6.94
C THR A 113 3.15 0.05 7.76
N LEU A 114 3.68 -0.99 7.12
CA LEU A 114 4.61 -1.92 7.74
C LEU A 114 6.04 -1.45 7.47
N HIS A 115 6.74 -1.05 8.53
CA HIS A 115 8.14 -0.65 8.49
C HIS A 115 9.03 -1.90 8.55
N LEU A 116 9.84 -2.07 7.50
CA LEU A 116 10.71 -3.22 7.34
C LEU A 116 12.07 -3.00 8.01
N PRO A 117 12.74 -4.08 8.45
CA PRO A 117 13.98 -3.96 9.22
C PRO A 117 15.13 -3.48 8.34
N GLU A 118 15.95 -2.58 8.87
CA GLU A 118 17.15 -2.04 8.19
C GLU A 118 18.23 -3.09 7.92
N ALA A 119 18.30 -4.14 8.74
CA ALA A 119 19.30 -5.19 8.64
C ALA A 119 18.85 -6.38 7.75
N ASP A 120 17.71 -6.26 7.06
CA ASP A 120 17.16 -7.35 6.27
C ASP A 120 17.87 -7.47 4.90
N THR A 121 18.79 -8.42 4.80
CA THR A 121 19.61 -8.68 3.60
C THR A 121 18.80 -9.20 2.40
N ARG A 122 17.53 -9.56 2.58
CA ARG A 122 16.69 -10.08 1.48
C ARG A 122 16.39 -9.03 0.42
N TRP A 123 16.52 -7.76 0.78
CA TRP A 123 16.30 -6.62 -0.10
C TRP A 123 17.58 -6.22 -0.87
N ASP A 124 18.75 -6.76 -0.51
CA ASP A 124 20.04 -6.38 -1.11
C ASP A 124 20.12 -6.67 -2.62
N SER A 125 19.45 -7.74 -3.06
CA SER A 125 19.36 -8.07 -4.48
C SER A 125 18.60 -6.98 -5.26
N LEU A 126 17.51 -6.44 -4.68
CA LEU A 126 16.75 -5.33 -5.24
C LEU A 126 17.56 -4.04 -5.22
N SER A 127 18.23 -3.74 -4.10
CA SER A 127 19.14 -2.59 -3.99
C SER A 127 20.18 -2.57 -5.11
N LYS A 128 20.83 -3.71 -5.36
CA LYS A 128 21.82 -3.86 -6.42
C LYS A 128 21.19 -3.65 -7.81
N LYS A 129 20.01 -4.23 -8.07
CA LYS A 129 19.32 -4.06 -9.35
C LYS A 129 18.92 -2.60 -9.60
N VAL A 130 18.43 -1.87 -8.60
CA VAL A 130 18.16 -0.43 -8.72
C VAL A 130 19.43 0.33 -9.08
N LYS A 131 20.54 0.04 -8.39
CA LYS A 131 21.83 0.71 -8.62
C LYS A 131 22.40 0.46 -10.02
N ASP A 132 22.28 -0.77 -10.50
CA ASP A 132 22.83 -1.21 -11.78
C ASP A 132 21.88 -0.89 -12.97
N GLY A 133 20.70 -0.32 -12.71
CA GLY A 133 19.67 -0.05 -13.73
C GLY A 133 19.03 -1.32 -14.31
N GLY A 134 19.03 -2.41 -13.54
CA GLY A 134 18.46 -3.69 -13.94
C GLY A 134 16.97 -3.81 -13.61
N THR A 135 16.37 -4.88 -14.13
CA THR A 135 14.99 -5.27 -13.82
C THR A 135 14.84 -5.62 -12.33
N LEU A 136 13.83 -5.05 -11.68
CA LEU A 136 13.39 -5.41 -10.33
C LEU A 136 12.32 -6.48 -10.40
N ASP A 137 12.51 -7.54 -9.62
CA ASP A 137 11.50 -8.57 -9.39
C ASP A 137 10.99 -8.46 -7.95
N LEU A 138 9.71 -8.15 -7.80
CA LEU A 138 9.09 -7.98 -6.48
C LEU A 138 8.64 -9.30 -5.85
N GLY A 139 9.05 -10.46 -6.36
CA GLY A 139 8.66 -11.77 -5.81
C GLY A 139 8.99 -11.96 -4.32
N THR A 140 10.01 -11.29 -3.79
CA THR A 140 10.31 -11.30 -2.33
C THR A 140 9.47 -10.29 -1.54
N VAL A 141 8.98 -9.23 -2.18
CA VAL A 141 8.22 -8.13 -1.57
C VAL A 141 6.72 -8.44 -1.56
N GLN A 142 6.19 -9.01 -2.64
CA GLN A 142 4.78 -9.35 -2.81
C GLN A 142 4.21 -10.18 -1.65
N PRO A 143 4.89 -11.23 -1.15
CA PRO A 143 4.38 -11.99 0.00
C PRO A 143 4.28 -11.15 1.28
N VAL A 144 5.15 -10.15 1.46
CA VAL A 144 5.08 -9.26 2.63
C VAL A 144 3.92 -8.28 2.48
N LEU A 145 3.73 -7.73 1.29
CA LEU A 145 2.61 -6.84 0.99
C LEU A 145 1.25 -7.57 1.13
N ALA A 146 1.15 -8.78 0.57
CA ALA A 146 -0.04 -9.63 0.69
C ALA A 146 -0.36 -9.99 2.17
N ALA A 147 0.66 -10.17 3.01
CA ALA A 147 0.42 -10.40 4.45
C ALA A 147 -0.23 -9.17 5.12
N LEU A 148 0.17 -7.96 4.71
CA LEU A 148 -0.43 -6.71 5.15
C LEU A 148 -1.84 -6.50 4.55
N GLY A 149 -2.05 -6.91 3.30
CA GLY A 149 -3.37 -6.97 2.66
C GLY A 149 -4.34 -7.87 3.40
N ALA A 150 -3.93 -9.10 3.73
CA ALA A 150 -4.69 -10.04 4.53
C ALA A 150 -5.03 -9.50 5.93
N TYR A 151 -4.10 -8.77 6.57
CA TYR A 151 -4.36 -8.08 7.83
C TYR A 151 -5.49 -7.04 7.68
N ARG A 152 -5.43 -6.20 6.64
CA ARG A 152 -6.49 -5.21 6.38
C ARG A 152 -7.83 -5.88 6.06
N ALA A 153 -7.82 -6.94 5.26
CA ALA A 153 -9.02 -7.69 4.91
C ALA A 153 -9.68 -8.34 6.13
N ASP A 154 -8.89 -8.91 7.04
CA ASP A 154 -9.37 -9.50 8.30
C ASP A 154 -10.01 -8.45 9.22
N LEU A 155 -9.45 -7.23 9.28
CA LEU A 155 -10.07 -6.11 9.97
C LEU A 155 -11.41 -5.70 9.33
N GLY A 156 -11.43 -5.57 8.00
CA GLY A 156 -12.63 -5.21 7.25
C GLY A 156 -13.77 -6.22 7.40
N ALA A 157 -13.45 -7.51 7.45
CA ALA A 157 -14.43 -8.59 7.64
C ALA A 157 -15.01 -8.65 9.06
N ARG A 158 -14.24 -8.25 10.07
CA ARG A 158 -14.62 -8.38 11.50
C ARG A 158 -15.30 -7.15 12.06
N PHE A 159 -14.89 -5.97 11.62
CA PHE A 159 -15.21 -4.74 12.34
C PHE A 159 -15.93 -3.72 11.46
N ASP A 160 -15.33 -3.31 10.36
CA ASP A 160 -15.83 -2.16 9.60
C ASP A 160 -15.32 -2.11 8.16
N LEU A 161 -16.24 -2.06 7.19
CA LEU A 161 -15.92 -1.90 5.77
C LEU A 161 -15.23 -0.56 5.46
N ARG A 162 -15.35 0.45 6.34
CA ARG A 162 -14.61 1.71 6.20
C ARG A 162 -13.10 1.52 6.31
N LEU A 163 -12.64 0.40 6.86
CA LEU A 163 -11.21 0.04 6.84
C LEU A 163 -10.71 -0.34 5.45
N LEU A 164 -11.60 -0.50 4.45
CA LEU A 164 -11.22 -0.53 3.03
C LEU A 164 -10.71 0.84 2.53
N ALA A 165 -11.03 1.94 3.23
CA ALA A 165 -10.47 3.27 2.94
C ALA A 165 -9.03 3.42 3.44
N PHE A 166 -8.44 2.36 4.03
CA PHE A 166 -7.04 2.33 4.37
C PHE A 166 -6.23 1.71 3.24
N ASP A 167 -5.25 2.45 2.75
CA ASP A 167 -4.19 1.92 1.91
C ASP A 167 -3.25 1.03 2.71
N ILE A 168 -2.56 0.11 2.04
CA ILE A 168 -1.46 -0.66 2.59
C ILE A 168 -0.13 -0.20 1.98
N ARG A 169 0.91 -0.09 2.79
CA ARG A 169 2.25 0.32 2.35
C ARG A 169 3.33 -0.46 3.07
N LEU A 170 4.38 -0.80 2.34
CA LEU A 170 5.66 -1.23 2.91
C LEU A 170 6.60 -0.05 2.93
N SER A 171 7.38 0.05 4.01
CA SER A 171 8.32 1.15 4.22
C SER A 171 9.72 0.61 4.46
N TRP A 172 10.67 1.19 3.73
CA TRP A 172 12.10 1.05 3.97
C TRP A 172 12.66 2.41 4.42
N TRP A 173 13.49 2.40 5.44
CA TRP A 173 14.09 3.60 6.01
C TRP A 173 15.61 3.44 6.02
N ASP A 174 16.32 4.46 5.57
CA ASP A 174 17.77 4.55 5.69
C ASP A 174 18.11 5.66 6.68
N LYS A 175 18.46 5.28 7.92
CA LYS A 175 18.86 6.23 8.97
C LYS A 175 20.05 7.10 8.57
N ARG A 176 20.97 6.61 7.74
CA ARG A 176 22.20 7.34 7.41
C ARG A 176 21.92 8.52 6.48
N SER A 177 21.01 8.32 5.53
CA SER A 177 20.63 9.39 4.60
C SER A 177 19.36 10.14 5.05
N GLY A 178 18.61 9.59 6.01
CA GLY A 178 17.29 10.08 6.39
C GLY A 178 16.24 9.85 5.29
N SER A 179 16.52 8.97 4.33
CA SER A 179 15.60 8.70 3.22
C SER A 179 14.56 7.66 3.61
N HIS A 180 13.31 7.92 3.26
CA HIS A 180 12.19 7.02 3.44
C HIS A 180 11.66 6.60 2.08
N CYS A 181 11.57 5.31 1.79
CA CYS A 181 10.97 4.84 0.55
C CYS A 181 9.81 3.91 0.87
N THR A 182 8.68 4.12 0.20
CA THR A 182 7.47 3.31 0.37
C THR A 182 7.02 2.69 -0.93
N LEU A 183 6.47 1.48 -0.86
CA LEU A 183 5.74 0.83 -1.93
C LEU A 183 4.34 0.51 -1.43
N SER A 184 3.32 1.05 -2.10
CA SER A 184 1.92 0.81 -1.75
C SER A 184 1.37 -0.44 -2.44
N GLY A 185 0.28 -0.99 -1.91
CA GLY A 185 -0.64 -1.80 -2.71
C GLY A 185 -1.43 -0.93 -3.71
N VAL A 186 -1.99 -1.55 -4.74
CA VAL A 186 -2.94 -0.88 -5.63
C VAL A 186 -4.24 -0.62 -4.87
N ALA A 187 -4.81 0.57 -5.06
CA ALA A 187 -6.12 0.92 -4.49
C ALA A 187 -7.19 -0.08 -4.96
N ASN A 188 -8.13 -0.43 -4.07
CA ASN A 188 -9.20 -1.40 -4.33
C ASN A 188 -8.75 -2.84 -4.61
N ASP A 189 -7.49 -3.20 -4.38
CA ASP A 189 -7.08 -4.60 -4.33
C ASP A 189 -7.44 -5.16 -2.93
N PRO A 190 -8.49 -5.98 -2.78
CA PRO A 190 -8.90 -6.49 -1.47
C PRO A 190 -7.82 -7.38 -0.85
N ASP A 191 -7.14 -8.17 -1.67
CA ASP A 191 -6.14 -9.15 -1.26
C ASP A 191 -4.79 -8.48 -0.99
N GLY A 192 -4.57 -7.29 -1.55
CA GLY A 192 -3.36 -6.49 -1.35
C GLY A 192 -2.11 -7.16 -1.92
N GLU A 193 -2.29 -7.97 -2.96
CA GLU A 193 -1.21 -8.74 -3.59
C GLU A 193 -0.51 -7.94 -4.69
N THR A 194 -1.21 -6.94 -5.24
CA THR A 194 -0.74 -6.15 -6.36
C THR A 194 0.04 -4.94 -5.86
N PRO A 195 1.38 -4.91 -6.02
CA PRO A 195 2.15 -3.73 -5.71
C PRO A 195 1.84 -2.60 -6.70
N SER A 196 1.90 -1.37 -6.20
CA SER A 196 1.73 -0.17 -7.00
C SER A 196 2.79 -0.06 -8.10
N ARG A 197 2.56 0.88 -9.03
CA ARG A 197 3.48 1.16 -10.13
C ARG A 197 4.80 1.78 -9.64
N CYS A 198 4.75 2.54 -8.55
CA CYS A 198 5.83 3.43 -8.16
C CYS A 198 6.22 3.28 -6.70
N PHE A 199 7.52 3.31 -6.45
CA PHE A 199 8.05 3.66 -5.15
C PHE A 199 7.96 5.17 -4.98
N LYS A 200 7.58 5.62 -3.78
CA LYS A 200 7.65 7.02 -3.36
C LYS A 200 8.78 7.16 -2.34
N CYS A 201 9.79 7.97 -2.65
CA CYS A 201 10.94 8.21 -1.77
C CYS A 201 10.95 9.66 -1.28
N VAL A 202 10.94 9.86 0.03
CA VAL A 202 10.91 11.17 0.70
C VAL A 202 12.27 11.53 1.25
N ASP A 203 12.68 12.76 0.98
CA ASP A 203 13.77 13.46 1.67
C ASP A 203 13.18 14.75 2.25
N PHE A 204 13.23 14.91 3.58
CA PHE A 204 12.65 16.07 4.28
C PHE A 204 13.20 17.42 3.81
N ARG A 205 14.36 17.45 3.12
CA ARG A 205 14.96 18.67 2.61
C ARG A 205 14.58 19.01 1.18
N VAL A 206 14.13 18.02 0.40
CA VAL A 206 14.01 18.15 -1.07
C VAL A 206 12.64 17.73 -1.60
N GLY A 207 11.86 16.97 -0.82
CA GLY A 207 10.51 16.54 -1.17
C GLY A 207 10.44 15.08 -1.61
N ILE A 208 9.42 14.78 -2.41
CA ILE A 208 9.06 13.42 -2.82
C ILE A 208 9.63 13.12 -4.22
N HIS A 209 10.24 11.95 -4.37
CA HIS A 209 10.69 11.42 -5.65
C HIS A 209 9.94 10.13 -5.97
N GLU A 210 9.34 10.06 -7.15
CA GLU A 210 8.70 8.84 -7.64
C GLU A 210 9.67 8.04 -8.52
N ILE A 211 9.73 6.73 -8.27
CA ILE A 211 10.51 5.76 -9.04
C ILE A 211 9.54 4.70 -9.53
N CYS A 212 9.20 4.75 -10.81
CA CYS A 212 8.11 4.00 -11.40
C CYS A 212 8.61 2.91 -12.32
N ARG A 213 7.90 1.78 -12.35
CA ARG A 213 8.09 0.76 -13.37
C ARG A 213 7.79 1.30 -14.77
N THR A 214 8.59 0.90 -15.74
CA THR A 214 8.45 1.29 -17.15
C THR A 214 7.46 0.37 -17.88
N GLU A 215 7.46 -0.92 -17.52
CA GLU A 215 6.56 -1.93 -18.09
C GLU A 215 5.22 -2.02 -17.33
N THR A 216 4.27 -2.75 -17.89
CA THR A 216 2.90 -2.88 -17.36
C THR A 216 2.80 -3.80 -16.15
N SER A 217 3.78 -4.66 -15.90
CA SER A 217 3.79 -5.65 -14.82
C SER A 217 5.19 -5.83 -14.25
N TRP A 218 5.29 -6.43 -13.06
CA TRP A 218 6.57 -6.89 -12.50
C TRP A 218 6.88 -8.30 -13.02
N PRO A 219 8.16 -8.67 -13.25
CA PRO A 219 9.37 -7.87 -13.05
C PRO A 219 9.55 -6.76 -14.10
N SER A 220 10.13 -5.62 -13.69
CA SER A 220 10.23 -4.42 -14.53
C SER A 220 11.47 -3.57 -14.26
N THR A 221 11.97 -2.87 -15.28
CA THR A 221 12.93 -1.78 -15.07
C THR A 221 12.24 -0.57 -14.43
N VAL A 222 12.98 0.22 -13.67
CA VAL A 222 12.43 1.40 -13.01
C VAL A 222 13.12 2.68 -13.46
N GLU A 223 12.33 3.74 -13.59
CA GLU A 223 12.78 5.07 -13.97
C GLU A 223 12.36 6.11 -12.93
N GLY A 224 13.18 7.14 -12.78
CA GLY A 224 12.94 8.24 -11.86
C GLY A 224 14.16 9.15 -11.78
N PRO A 225 14.09 10.26 -11.01
CA PRO A 225 15.22 11.14 -10.79
C PRO A 225 16.43 10.37 -10.24
N LYS A 226 17.66 10.69 -10.69
CA LYS A 226 18.91 10.05 -10.20
C LYS A 226 19.01 10.01 -8.67
N LYS A 227 18.54 11.08 -8.01
CA LYS A 227 18.49 11.16 -6.55
C LYS A 227 17.51 10.14 -5.95
N GLY A 228 16.32 10.00 -6.52
CA GLY A 228 15.32 9.01 -6.09
C GLY A 228 15.83 7.57 -6.24
N LEU A 229 16.46 7.23 -7.36
CA LEU A 229 17.09 5.91 -7.56
C LEU A 229 18.19 5.63 -6.52
N LYS A 230 19.00 6.65 -6.20
CA LYS A 230 20.02 6.55 -5.14
C LYS A 230 19.40 6.35 -3.76
N MET A 231 18.30 7.03 -3.45
CA MET A 231 17.58 6.86 -2.18
C MET A 231 16.97 5.46 -2.09
N LEU A 232 16.27 5.00 -3.12
CA LEU A 232 15.66 3.68 -3.15
C LEU A 232 16.69 2.57 -2.98
N SER A 233 17.79 2.62 -3.74
CA SER A 233 18.88 1.66 -3.58
C SER A 233 19.52 1.72 -2.18
N SER A 234 19.62 2.89 -1.57
CA SER A 234 20.16 3.02 -0.19
C SER A 234 19.20 2.44 0.86
N ALA A 235 17.90 2.73 0.75
CA ALA A 235 16.86 2.25 1.66
C ALA A 235 16.64 0.74 1.61
N LEU A 236 16.79 0.14 0.42
CA LEU A 236 16.71 -1.31 0.23
C LEU A 236 17.97 -2.06 0.67
N ARG A 237 19.08 -1.36 0.94
CA ARG A 237 20.34 -2.01 1.30
C ARG A 237 20.36 -2.29 2.80
N SER A 238 20.71 -3.52 3.15
CA SER A 238 20.98 -3.88 4.53
C SER A 238 22.11 -3.02 5.09
N THR A 239 21.89 -2.50 6.30
CA THR A 239 22.96 -1.83 7.05
C THR A 239 23.57 -2.85 8.00
N PRO A 240 24.88 -3.18 7.87
CA PRO A 240 25.53 -4.04 8.85
C PRO A 240 25.48 -3.36 10.24
N PRO A 241 25.32 -4.14 11.31
CA PRO A 241 25.24 -3.63 12.68
C PRO A 241 26.51 -2.89 13.11
#